data_AF-A0AAV6U267-F1
#
_entry.id   AF-A0AAV6U267-F1
#
_cell.length_a   1.000
_cell.length_b   1.000
_cell.length_c   1.000
_cell.angle_alpha   90.00
_cell.angle_beta   90.00
_cell.angle_gamma   90.00
#
_symmetry.space_group_name_H-M   'P 1'
#
loop_
_entity.id
_entity.type
_entity.pdbx_description
1 polymer ?
#
loop_
_entity_poly.entity_id
_entity_poly.type
_entity_poly.pdbx_seq_one_letter_code
_entity_poly.pdbx_strand_id
1 'polypeptide(L)'
;MAHKFLNIEPFIPGDNPAESWADWRSSYELFETAVKYNKEDDETRIALLLSVIGKTSYKDYKTFIFADGQTRTIKDVLDKFDDHYRPYKNTTLSTFVFNNIVQKQGQNFDAFVTELKLQADQCDFKSAYERNVKDRIIQGMRDDVLRERLLREPQLTLARAMEIGKSAELSRMHSLAMAQPTSSQVDAIYHSNRKMPK
;
A
#
# COMPACT_ATOMS: atom_id res chain seq x y z
N MET A 1 -3.88 -0.95 -33.46
CA MET A 1 -2.69 -1.40 -32.72
C MET A 1 -2.67 -0.72 -31.36
N ALA A 2 -3.02 -1.42 -30.26
CA ALA A 2 -2.64 -1.14 -28.87
C ALA A 2 -3.48 -1.98 -27.87
N HIS A 3 -3.43 -3.31 -27.92
CA HIS A 3 -3.92 -4.18 -26.83
C HIS A 3 -2.78 -4.88 -26.08
N LYS A 4 -1.53 -4.46 -26.32
CA LYS A 4 -0.33 -5.15 -25.84
C LYS A 4 0.05 -4.85 -24.37
N PHE A 5 -0.84 -4.20 -23.60
CA PHE A 5 -0.47 -3.56 -22.33
C PHE A 5 -1.31 -3.94 -21.11
N LEU A 6 -2.41 -4.67 -21.28
CA LEU A 6 -3.17 -5.19 -20.14
C LEU A 6 -2.85 -6.67 -20.02
N ASN A 7 -1.83 -6.98 -19.22
CA ASN A 7 -1.51 -8.35 -18.84
C ASN A 7 -1.40 -8.39 -17.32
N ILE A 8 -2.02 -9.40 -16.71
CA ILE A 8 -1.87 -9.69 -15.29
C ILE A 8 -0.83 -10.79 -15.14
N GLU A 9 0.06 -10.67 -14.16
CA GLU A 9 0.99 -11.76 -13.87
C GLU A 9 0.22 -12.96 -13.30
N PRO A 10 0.57 -14.20 -13.70
CA PRO A 10 -0.08 -15.38 -13.14
C PRO A 10 0.06 -15.45 -11.62
N PHE A 11 -0.95 -15.98 -10.94
CA PHE A 11 -0.91 -16.12 -9.50
C PHE A 11 0.17 -17.12 -9.07
N ILE A 12 0.94 -16.75 -8.05
CA ILE A 12 1.96 -17.58 -7.41
C ILE A 12 1.69 -17.55 -5.90
N PRO A 13 1.30 -18.68 -5.28
CA PRO A 13 0.96 -18.71 -3.84
C PRO A 13 2.10 -18.30 -2.90
N GLY A 14 3.36 -18.62 -3.23
CA GLY A 14 4.52 -18.28 -2.41
C GLY A 14 4.46 -18.84 -0.97
N ASP A 15 5.15 -18.17 -0.05
CA ASP A 15 5.23 -18.56 1.37
C ASP A 15 4.02 -18.09 2.20
N ASN A 16 3.29 -17.09 1.72
CA ASN A 16 2.02 -16.63 2.30
C ASN A 16 0.88 -16.71 1.27
N PRO A 17 0.33 -17.92 1.02
CA PRO A 17 -0.73 -18.12 0.03
C PRO A 17 -1.98 -17.29 0.25
N ALA A 18 -2.37 -17.05 1.51
CA ALA A 18 -3.57 -16.29 1.82
C ALA A 18 -3.45 -14.81 1.45
N GLU A 19 -2.31 -14.19 1.79
CA GLU A 19 -2.01 -12.80 1.43
C GLU A 19 -1.85 -12.66 -0.08
N SER A 20 -1.01 -13.52 -0.68
CA SER A 20 -0.74 -13.49 -2.11
C SER A 20 -2.02 -13.67 -2.94
N TRP A 21 -2.95 -14.53 -2.48
CA TRP A 21 -4.25 -14.70 -3.12
C TRP A 21 -5.12 -13.45 -3.02
N ALA A 22 -5.20 -12.81 -1.84
CA ALA A 22 -6.01 -11.61 -1.64
C ALA A 22 -5.53 -10.44 -2.52
N ASP A 23 -4.21 -10.25 -2.63
CA ASP A 23 -3.59 -9.24 -3.48
C ASP A 23 -3.81 -9.52 -4.97
N TRP A 24 -3.62 -10.79 -5.36
CA TRP A 24 -3.81 -11.20 -6.74
C TRP A 24 -5.26 -11.12 -7.17
N ARG A 25 -6.21 -11.55 -6.33
CA ARG A 25 -7.65 -11.42 -6.59
C ARG A 25 -8.05 -9.97 -6.80
N SER A 26 -7.60 -9.06 -5.93
CA SER A 26 -7.86 -7.62 -6.08
C SER A 26 -7.32 -7.09 -7.41
N SER A 27 -6.12 -7.53 -7.79
CA SER A 27 -5.51 -7.20 -9.08
C SER A 27 -6.29 -7.76 -10.27
N TYR A 28 -6.83 -8.98 -10.13
CA TYR A 28 -7.66 -9.64 -11.14
C TYR A 28 -9.00 -8.90 -11.33
N GLU A 29 -9.70 -8.52 -10.26
CA GLU A 29 -10.97 -7.79 -10.36
C GLU A 29 -10.79 -6.42 -11.06
N LEU A 30 -9.67 -5.74 -10.79
CA LEU A 30 -9.29 -4.52 -11.51
C LEU A 30 -8.98 -4.81 -12.98
N PHE A 31 -8.22 -5.87 -13.26
CA PHE A 31 -7.89 -6.29 -14.62
C PHE A 31 -9.14 -6.62 -15.43
N GLU A 32 -10.05 -7.44 -14.89
CA GLU A 32 -11.32 -7.84 -15.50
C GLU A 32 -12.16 -6.61 -15.87
N THR A 33 -12.21 -5.62 -14.98
CA THR A 33 -12.88 -4.34 -15.22
C THR A 33 -12.18 -3.52 -16.30
N ALA A 34 -10.85 -3.44 -16.28
CA ALA A 34 -10.06 -2.69 -17.26
C ALA A 34 -10.21 -3.25 -18.68
N VAL A 35 -10.31 -4.58 -18.82
CA VAL A 35 -10.57 -5.24 -20.11
C VAL A 35 -12.06 -5.29 -20.46
N LYS A 36 -12.94 -4.76 -19.58
CA LYS A 36 -14.42 -4.70 -19.73
C LYS A 36 -15.14 -6.05 -19.75
N TYR A 37 -14.47 -7.12 -19.34
CA TYR A 37 -15.07 -8.46 -19.26
C TYR A 37 -16.00 -8.61 -18.06
N ASN A 38 -15.96 -7.69 -17.09
CA ASN A 38 -16.83 -7.69 -15.91
C ASN A 38 -18.33 -7.55 -16.25
N LYS A 39 -18.69 -7.27 -17.50
CA LYS A 39 -20.06 -7.17 -18.01
C LYS A 39 -20.51 -8.37 -18.85
N GLU A 40 -19.59 -9.29 -19.15
CA GLU A 40 -19.89 -10.50 -19.89
C GLU A 40 -20.60 -11.52 -18.97
N ASP A 41 -21.08 -12.61 -19.57
CA ASP A 41 -21.68 -13.71 -18.83
C ASP A 41 -20.65 -14.44 -17.94
N ASP A 42 -21.15 -15.16 -16.94
CA ASP A 42 -20.30 -15.85 -15.97
C ASP A 42 -19.40 -16.93 -16.60
N GLU A 43 -19.83 -17.61 -17.66
CA GLU A 43 -19.01 -18.62 -18.33
C GLU A 43 -17.77 -17.97 -18.95
N THR A 44 -17.97 -16.86 -19.66
CA THR A 44 -16.89 -16.06 -20.25
C THR A 44 -15.94 -15.50 -19.19
N ARG A 45 -16.49 -14.97 -18.09
CA ARG A 45 -15.69 -14.42 -16.98
C ARG A 45 -14.88 -15.48 -16.25
N ILE A 46 -15.45 -16.67 -16.02
CA ILE A 46 -14.73 -17.83 -15.46
C ILE A 46 -13.62 -18.26 -16.43
N ALA A 47 -13.89 -18.33 -17.73
CA ALA A 47 -12.87 -18.67 -18.72
C ALA A 47 -11.69 -17.68 -18.70
N LEU A 48 -11.98 -16.38 -18.58
CA LEU A 48 -10.95 -15.35 -18.43
C LEU A 48 -10.09 -15.60 -17.18
N LEU A 49 -10.72 -15.76 -16.01
CA LEU A 49 -10.03 -16.06 -14.75
C LEU A 49 -9.07 -17.25 -14.90
N LEU A 50 -9.60 -18.39 -15.37
CA LEU A 50 -8.83 -19.63 -15.47
C LEU A 50 -7.70 -19.55 -16.51
N SER A 51 -7.82 -18.67 -17.51
CA SER A 51 -6.77 -18.46 -18.51
C SER A 51 -5.57 -17.68 -17.95
N VAL A 52 -5.78 -16.82 -16.96
CA VAL A 52 -4.75 -15.93 -16.40
C VAL A 52 -4.24 -16.33 -15.02
N ILE A 53 -5.01 -17.13 -14.26
CA ILE A 53 -4.66 -17.51 -12.87
C ILE A 53 -3.37 -18.33 -12.75
N GLY A 54 -2.91 -18.94 -13.83
CA GLY A 54 -1.69 -19.74 -13.84
C GLY A 54 -1.92 -21.22 -13.56
N LYS A 55 -0.91 -22.03 -13.92
CA LYS A 55 -1.04 -23.49 -14.01
C LYS A 55 -1.30 -24.18 -12.67
N THR A 56 -0.72 -23.67 -11.58
CA THR A 56 -0.85 -24.27 -10.25
C THR A 56 -2.28 -24.13 -9.76
N SER A 57 -2.79 -22.91 -9.68
CA SER A 57 -4.15 -22.64 -9.19
C SER A 57 -5.23 -23.10 -10.16
N TYR A 58 -4.94 -23.24 -11.45
CA TYR A 58 -5.82 -23.95 -12.37
C TYR A 58 -5.97 -25.45 -12.03
N LYS A 59 -4.94 -26.10 -11.45
CA LYS A 59 -5.08 -27.46 -10.91
C LYS A 59 -5.94 -27.46 -9.65
N ASP A 60 -5.76 -26.48 -8.76
CA ASP A 60 -6.58 -26.34 -7.55
C ASP A 60 -8.06 -26.21 -7.92
N TYR A 61 -8.39 -25.38 -8.92
CA TYR A 61 -9.75 -25.26 -9.46
C TYR A 61 -10.37 -26.61 -9.84
N LYS A 62 -9.60 -27.51 -10.46
CA LYS A 62 -10.11 -28.84 -10.86
C LYS A 62 -10.46 -29.74 -9.68
N THR A 63 -9.97 -29.42 -8.48
CA THR A 63 -10.30 -30.16 -7.25
C THR A 63 -11.55 -29.62 -6.55
N PHE A 64 -12.04 -28.44 -6.97
CA PHE A 64 -13.18 -27.80 -6.32
C PHE A 64 -14.48 -28.53 -6.64
N ILE A 65 -15.25 -28.78 -5.59
CA ILE A 65 -16.58 -29.36 -5.67
C ILE A 65 -17.60 -28.22 -5.65
N PHE A 66 -18.44 -28.17 -6.68
CA PHE A 66 -19.55 -27.21 -6.83
C PHE A 66 -20.88 -27.96 -6.69
N ALA A 67 -21.93 -27.26 -6.28
CA ALA A 67 -23.26 -27.85 -6.18
C ALA A 67 -23.79 -28.27 -7.56
N ASP A 68 -24.43 -29.44 -7.64
CA ASP A 68 -24.99 -29.97 -8.88
C ASP A 68 -26.23 -29.17 -9.32
N GLY A 69 -26.37 -28.94 -10.62
CA GLY A 69 -27.58 -28.34 -11.22
C GLY A 69 -27.71 -26.83 -11.15
N GLN A 70 -26.73 -26.11 -10.58
CA GLN A 70 -26.67 -24.64 -10.66
C GLN A 70 -25.66 -24.15 -11.72
N THR A 71 -26.05 -23.11 -12.45
CA THR A 71 -25.12 -22.33 -13.27
C THR A 71 -24.09 -21.68 -12.34
N ARG A 72 -22.80 -21.95 -12.58
CA ARG A 72 -21.70 -21.40 -11.79
C ARG A 72 -21.54 -19.93 -12.10
N THR A 73 -21.42 -19.12 -11.06
CA THR A 73 -21.06 -17.71 -11.21
C THR A 73 -19.56 -17.53 -11.00
N ILE A 74 -19.00 -16.44 -11.54
CA ILE A 74 -17.62 -16.04 -11.23
C ILE A 74 -17.39 -15.88 -9.73
N LYS A 75 -18.40 -15.40 -9.00
CA LYS A 75 -18.37 -15.26 -7.56
C LYS A 75 -18.17 -16.61 -6.87
N ASP A 76 -18.90 -17.65 -7.28
CA ASP A 76 -18.76 -18.98 -6.69
C ASP A 76 -17.34 -19.54 -6.87
N VAL A 77 -16.70 -19.26 -8.01
CA VAL A 77 -15.33 -19.69 -8.27
C VAL A 77 -14.32 -18.93 -7.41
N LEU A 78 -14.45 -17.60 -7.31
CA LEU A 78 -13.59 -16.77 -6.46
C LEU A 78 -13.74 -17.15 -4.98
N ASP A 79 -14.96 -17.41 -4.51
CA ASP A 79 -15.21 -17.85 -3.14
C ASP A 79 -14.59 -19.22 -2.84
N LYS A 80 -14.57 -20.15 -3.80
CA LYS A 80 -13.86 -21.43 -3.64
C LYS A 80 -12.36 -21.26 -3.51
N PHE A 81 -11.77 -20.32 -4.24
CA PHE A 81 -10.36 -19.98 -4.07
C PHE A 81 -10.09 -19.30 -2.73
N ASP A 82 -10.97 -18.40 -2.28
CA ASP A 82 -10.89 -17.84 -0.92
C ASP A 82 -10.88 -18.97 0.12
N ASP A 83 -11.83 -19.89 0.05
CA ASP A 83 -11.90 -21.03 0.99
C ASP A 83 -10.67 -21.93 0.91
N HIS A 84 -10.10 -22.11 -0.28
CA HIS A 84 -8.90 -22.92 -0.48
C HIS A 84 -7.65 -22.28 0.15
N TYR A 85 -7.47 -20.96 0.00
CA TYR A 85 -6.30 -20.25 0.54
C TYR A 85 -6.50 -19.70 1.96
N ARG A 86 -7.74 -19.62 2.45
CA ARG A 86 -8.08 -19.12 3.79
C ARG A 86 -7.37 -19.85 4.94
N PRO A 87 -7.16 -21.19 4.93
CA PRO A 87 -6.44 -21.88 5.99
C PRO A 87 -4.99 -21.42 6.17
N TYR A 88 -4.40 -20.79 5.15
CA TYR A 88 -3.03 -20.26 5.23
C TYR A 88 -2.98 -18.88 5.90
N LYS A 89 -4.12 -18.25 6.22
CA LYS A 89 -4.16 -16.95 6.91
C LYS A 89 -3.69 -17.11 8.35
N ASN A 90 -2.49 -16.61 8.64
CA ASN A 90 -1.92 -16.62 9.97
C ASN A 90 -1.94 -15.22 10.61
N THR A 91 -3.07 -14.88 11.25
CA THR A 91 -3.25 -13.57 11.90
C THR A 91 -2.24 -13.33 13.03
N THR A 92 -1.78 -14.39 13.69
CA THR A 92 -0.73 -14.30 14.72
C THR A 92 0.60 -13.86 14.12
N LEU A 93 1.01 -14.47 13.00
CA LEU A 93 2.21 -14.05 12.27
C LEU A 93 2.07 -12.63 11.74
N SER A 94 0.93 -12.30 11.11
CA SER A 94 0.68 -10.93 10.61
C SER A 94 0.77 -9.88 11.72
N THR A 95 0.22 -10.19 12.90
CA THR A 95 0.30 -9.30 14.08
C THR A 95 1.73 -9.21 14.63
N PHE A 96 2.48 -10.32 14.62
CA PHE A 96 3.89 -10.32 14.99
C PHE A 96 4.70 -9.41 14.04
N VAL A 97 4.53 -9.56 12.73
CA VAL A 97 5.18 -8.69 11.73
C VAL A 97 4.78 -7.24 11.95
N PHE A 98 3.49 -6.94 12.08
CA PHE A 98 2.96 -5.60 12.36
C PHE A 98 3.65 -4.96 13.56
N ASN A 99 3.74 -5.68 14.68
CA ASN A 99 4.33 -5.17 15.91
C ASN A 99 5.83 -4.92 15.81
N ASN A 100 6.52 -5.53 14.85
CA ASN A 100 7.94 -5.34 14.59
C ASN A 100 8.23 -4.24 13.55
N ILE A 101 7.20 -3.65 12.90
CA ILE A 101 7.41 -2.55 11.95
C ILE A 101 7.89 -1.29 12.70
N VAL A 102 9.06 -0.81 12.30
CA VAL A 102 9.67 0.45 12.73
C VAL A 102 10.08 1.27 11.51
N GLN A 103 9.98 2.58 11.62
CA GLN A 103 10.32 3.48 10.52
C GLN A 103 11.82 3.34 10.20
N LYS A 104 12.11 3.06 8.94
CA LYS A 104 13.48 2.86 8.43
C LYS A 104 14.20 4.21 8.30
N GLN A 105 15.54 4.20 8.32
CA GLN A 105 16.31 5.41 8.09
C GLN A 105 16.01 5.95 6.68
N GLY A 106 15.67 7.24 6.57
CA GLY A 106 15.32 7.88 5.30
C GLY A 106 13.92 7.58 4.77
N GLN A 107 13.14 6.71 5.43
CA GLN A 107 11.74 6.47 5.08
C GLN A 107 10.88 7.67 5.51
N ASN A 108 10.18 8.27 4.56
CA ASN A 108 9.24 9.35 4.87
C ASN A 108 8.01 8.82 5.65
N PHE A 109 7.30 9.72 6.31
CA PHE A 109 6.21 9.40 7.21
C PHE A 109 5.04 8.74 6.46
N ASP A 110 4.66 9.24 5.29
CA ASP A 110 3.56 8.69 4.49
C ASP A 110 3.83 7.24 4.03
N ALA A 111 5.07 6.92 3.65
CA ALA A 111 5.49 5.57 3.30
C ALA A 111 5.48 4.63 4.51
N PHE A 112 5.91 5.12 5.69
CA PHE A 112 5.85 4.36 6.93
C PHE A 112 4.41 4.04 7.35
N VAL A 113 3.51 5.03 7.29
CA VAL A 113 2.08 4.81 7.58
C VAL A 113 1.44 3.87 6.58
N THR A 114 1.80 3.95 5.29
CA THR A 114 1.34 3.02 4.26
C THR A 114 1.76 1.58 4.59
N GLU A 115 3.03 1.35 4.92
CA GLU A 115 3.54 0.02 5.33
C GLU A 115 2.75 -0.54 6.53
N LEU A 116 2.47 0.30 7.52
CA LEU A 116 1.66 -0.10 8.68
C LEU A 116 0.21 -0.46 8.34
N LYS A 117 -0.45 0.32 7.48
CA LYS A 117 -1.85 0.07 7.10
C LYS A 117 -1.99 -1.22 6.30
N LEU A 118 -1.10 -1.44 5.32
CA LEU A 118 -1.07 -2.67 4.52
C LEU A 118 -0.90 -3.90 5.41
N GLN A 119 0.01 -3.84 6.39
CA GLN A 119 0.19 -4.96 7.32
C GLN A 119 -1.00 -5.12 8.29
N ALA A 120 -1.61 -4.02 8.74
CA ALA A 120 -2.76 -4.05 9.66
C ALA A 120 -4.00 -4.72 9.05
N ASP A 121 -4.19 -4.58 7.74
CA ASP A 121 -5.32 -5.20 7.00
C ASP A 121 -5.28 -6.75 7.09
N GLN A 122 -4.09 -7.31 7.31
CA GLN A 122 -3.91 -8.76 7.47
C GLN A 122 -4.14 -9.26 8.91
N CYS A 123 -4.11 -8.37 9.90
CA CYS A 123 -4.10 -8.72 11.32
C CYS A 123 -5.48 -9.04 11.90
N ASP A 124 -6.58 -8.82 11.16
CA ASP A 124 -7.96 -8.97 11.63
C ASP A 124 -8.28 -8.16 12.91
N PHE A 125 -7.76 -6.93 13.01
CA PHE A 125 -7.97 -6.06 14.18
C PHE A 125 -9.41 -5.57 14.37
N LYS A 126 -10.26 -5.65 13.33
CA LYS A 126 -11.68 -5.24 13.36
C LYS A 126 -11.85 -3.82 13.92
N SER A 127 -12.69 -3.65 14.94
CA SER A 127 -12.94 -2.36 15.59
C SER A 127 -11.72 -1.74 16.25
N ALA A 128 -10.66 -2.51 16.50
CA ALA A 128 -9.41 -2.03 17.07
C ALA A 128 -8.40 -1.54 16.00
N TYR A 129 -8.75 -1.55 14.71
CA TYR A 129 -7.84 -1.20 13.61
C TYR A 129 -7.18 0.17 13.81
N GLU A 130 -7.98 1.23 13.95
CA GLU A 130 -7.44 2.59 14.06
C GLU A 130 -6.54 2.77 15.28
N ARG A 131 -6.92 2.15 16.40
CA ARG A 131 -6.13 2.19 17.63
C ARG A 131 -4.78 1.50 17.43
N ASN A 132 -4.77 0.29 16.88
CA ASN A 132 -3.52 -0.46 16.66
C ASN A 132 -2.58 0.30 15.69
N VAL A 133 -3.10 0.79 14.56
CA VAL A 133 -2.29 1.57 13.60
C VAL A 133 -1.73 2.83 14.26
N LYS A 134 -2.55 3.59 14.98
CA LYS A 134 -2.10 4.80 15.70
C LYS A 134 -1.02 4.49 16.73
N ASP A 135 -1.24 3.49 17.58
CA ASP A 135 -0.32 3.13 18.64
C ASP A 135 1.02 2.64 18.05
N ARG A 136 0.97 1.90 16.93
CA ARG A 136 2.16 1.43 16.21
C ARG A 136 2.90 2.56 15.50
N ILE A 137 2.21 3.57 14.96
CA ILE A 137 2.83 4.80 14.42
C ILE A 137 3.69 5.45 15.51
N ILE A 138 3.12 5.67 16.70
CA ILE A 138 3.82 6.33 17.82
C ILE A 138 5.01 5.50 18.29
N GLN A 139 4.82 4.19 18.47
CA GLN A 139 5.89 3.32 18.98
C GLN A 139 6.99 3.07 17.93
N GLY A 140 6.67 3.04 16.64
CA GLY A 140 7.60 2.67 15.57
C GLY A 140 8.28 3.83 14.86
N MET A 141 7.82 5.08 15.04
CA MET A 141 8.46 6.25 14.41
C MET A 141 9.86 6.53 14.96
N ARG A 142 10.72 7.15 14.14
CA ARG A 142 12.10 7.52 14.53
C ARG A 142 12.21 8.88 15.22
N ASP A 143 11.26 9.78 14.95
CA ASP A 143 11.32 11.15 15.43
C ASP A 143 10.81 11.24 16.87
N ASP A 144 11.74 11.29 17.82
CA ASP A 144 11.44 11.34 19.25
C ASP A 144 10.67 12.61 19.65
N VAL A 145 10.94 13.74 18.98
CA VAL A 145 10.28 15.02 19.26
C VAL A 145 8.82 14.97 18.81
N LEU A 146 8.58 14.44 17.60
CA LEU A 146 7.23 14.21 17.11
C LEU A 146 6.48 13.18 17.97
N ARG A 147 7.16 12.11 18.39
CA ARG A 147 6.58 11.11 19.29
C ARG A 147 6.10 11.76 20.58
N GLU A 148 6.94 12.57 21.21
CA GLU A 148 6.59 13.31 22.42
C GLU A 148 5.38 14.22 22.19
N ARG A 149 5.33 14.97 21.08
CA ARG A 149 4.21 15.86 20.75
C ARG A 149 2.89 15.11 20.61
N LEU A 150 2.89 13.93 19.99
CA LEU A 150 1.71 13.08 19.83
C LEU A 150 1.24 12.52 21.17
N LEU A 151 2.17 12.09 22.03
CA LEU A 151 1.87 11.56 23.37
C LEU A 151 1.23 12.60 24.31
N ARG A 152 1.35 13.90 24.01
CA ARG A 152 0.66 14.97 24.76
C ARG A 152 -0.82 15.14 24.39
N GLU A 153 -1.35 14.41 23.40
CA GLU A 153 -2.77 14.51 23.01
C GLU A 153 -3.60 13.39 23.67
N PRO A 154 -4.43 13.68 24.71
CA PRO A 154 -5.09 12.64 25.50
C PRO A 154 -6.12 11.80 24.74
N GLN A 155 -6.71 12.34 23.68
CA GLN A 155 -7.71 11.70 22.84
C GLN A 155 -7.26 11.68 21.38
N LEU A 156 -5.98 11.37 21.15
CA LEU A 156 -5.41 11.31 19.81
C LEU A 156 -6.11 10.25 18.95
N THR A 157 -6.63 10.67 17.81
CA THR A 157 -7.20 9.80 16.77
C THR A 157 -6.13 9.44 15.73
N LEU A 158 -6.35 8.36 14.96
CA LEU A 158 -5.44 8.00 13.86
C LEU A 158 -5.34 9.13 12.82
N ALA A 159 -6.47 9.72 12.43
CA ALA A 159 -6.51 10.83 11.49
C ALA A 159 -5.67 12.03 11.97
N ARG A 160 -5.79 12.39 13.25
CA ARG A 160 -5.02 13.49 13.84
C ARG A 160 -3.52 13.18 13.91
N ALA A 161 -3.16 11.95 14.28
CA ALA A 161 -1.76 11.52 14.29
C ALA A 161 -1.12 11.62 12.89
N MET A 162 -1.85 11.23 11.85
CA MET A 162 -1.38 11.34 10.47
C MET A 162 -1.22 12.80 10.03
N GLU A 163 -2.18 13.68 10.37
CA GLU A 163 -2.11 15.11 10.05
C GLU A 163 -0.90 15.80 10.68
N ILE A 164 -0.67 15.55 11.99
CA ILE A 164 0.48 16.11 12.71
C ILE A 164 1.79 15.58 12.12
N GLY A 165 1.88 14.27 11.87
CA GLY A 165 3.10 13.65 11.33
C GLY A 165 3.47 14.19 9.95
N LYS A 166 2.49 14.31 9.05
CA LYS A 166 2.68 14.89 7.72
C LYS A 166 3.08 16.37 7.78
N SER A 167 2.43 17.15 8.65
CA SER A 167 2.76 18.57 8.83
C SER A 167 4.18 18.77 9.38
N ALA A 168 4.61 17.92 10.31
CA ALA A 168 5.96 17.96 10.87
C ALA A 168 7.03 17.60 9.83
N GLU A 169 6.76 16.61 8.97
CA GLU A 169 7.65 16.24 7.87
C GLU A 169 7.81 17.39 6.86
N LEU A 170 6.71 17.98 6.40
CA LEU A 170 6.74 19.13 5.49
C LEU A 170 7.49 20.31 6.10
N SER A 171 7.23 20.63 7.36
CA SER A 171 7.90 21.73 8.07
C SER A 171 9.42 21.54 8.14
N ARG A 172 9.88 20.31 8.39
CA ARG A 172 11.31 19.97 8.38
C ARG A 172 11.92 20.09 6.99
N MET A 173 11.26 19.58 5.95
CA MET A 173 11.73 19.73 4.57
C MET A 173 11.90 21.19 4.19
N HIS A 174 10.91 22.03 4.49
CA HIS A 174 10.99 23.48 4.25
C HIS A 174 12.11 24.13 5.05
N SER A 175 12.27 23.80 6.33
CA SER A 175 13.34 24.36 7.18
C SER A 175 14.73 24.01 6.66
N LEU A 176 14.92 22.76 6.20
CA LEU A 176 16.18 22.32 5.59
C LEU A 176 16.47 23.04 4.27
N ALA A 177 15.45 23.26 3.43
CA ALA A 177 15.59 23.99 2.18
C ALA A 177 15.97 25.47 2.42
N MET A 178 15.43 26.10 3.46
CA MET A 178 15.77 27.48 3.83
C MET A 178 17.16 27.61 4.47
N ALA A 179 17.68 26.55 5.09
CA ALA A 179 19.00 26.55 5.71
C ALA A 179 20.15 26.34 4.72
N GLN A 180 19.88 26.02 3.45
CA GLN A 180 20.91 25.97 2.42
C GLN A 180 21.32 27.41 2.04
N PRO A 181 22.63 27.77 2.13
CA PRO A 181 23.07 29.09 1.73
C PRO A 181 22.83 29.26 0.22
N THR A 182 21.97 30.21 -0.15
CA THR A 182 21.91 30.71 -1.52
C THR A 182 23.28 31.29 -1.85
N SER A 183 23.99 30.70 -2.81
CA SER A 183 25.18 31.32 -3.39
C SER A 183 24.72 32.50 -4.26
N SER A 184 24.33 33.60 -3.63
CA SER A 184 24.16 34.88 -4.32
C SER A 184 25.54 35.46 -4.59
N GLN A 185 26.04 35.28 -5.82
CA GLN A 185 27.10 36.13 -6.34
C GLN A 185 26.54 37.56 -6.40
N VAL A 186 26.98 38.39 -5.46
CA VAL A 186 26.72 39.83 -5.49
C VAL A 186 27.78 40.44 -6.41
N ASP A 187 27.41 40.78 -7.64
CA ASP A 187 28.28 41.54 -8.54
C ASP A 187 28.51 42.94 -7.95
N ALA A 188 29.73 43.16 -7.45
CA ALA A 188 30.16 44.46 -6.97
C ALA A 188 30.32 45.43 -8.15
N ILE A 189 29.45 46.43 -8.26
CA ILE A 189 29.60 47.52 -9.23
C ILE A 189 30.80 48.37 -8.82
N TYR A 190 31.94 48.17 -9.48
CA TYR A 190 33.08 49.07 -9.40
C TYR A 190 32.75 50.38 -10.13
N HIS A 191 32.47 51.45 -9.38
CA HIS A 191 32.55 52.81 -9.91
C HIS A 191 34.01 53.16 -10.20
N SER A 192 34.45 52.91 -11.43
CA SER A 192 35.72 53.42 -11.94
C SER A 192 35.58 54.89 -12.33
N ASN A 193 36.35 55.73 -11.62
CA ASN A 193 36.61 57.13 -11.97
C ASN A 193 37.00 57.27 -13.45
N ARG A 194 36.16 57.90 -14.26
CA ARG A 194 36.56 58.46 -15.55
C ARG A 194 36.80 59.97 -15.40
N LYS A 195 38.08 60.35 -15.47
CA LYS A 195 38.53 61.73 -15.63
C LYS A 195 38.33 62.24 -17.07
N MET A 196 38.31 63.58 -17.15
CA MET A 196 38.73 64.51 -18.24
C MET A 196 37.64 64.95 -19.24
N PRO A 197 37.80 66.06 -20.02
CA PRO A 197 38.80 67.16 -20.02
C PRO A 197 38.09 68.56 -19.92
N LYS A 198 38.70 69.76 -19.96
CA LYS A 198 39.96 70.35 -20.44
C LYS A 198 40.52 71.32 -19.39
#